data_AF-A0A1G9JY70-F1
#
_entry.id   AF-A0A1G9JY70-F1
#
_cell.length_a   1.000
_cell.length_b   1.000
_cell.length_c   1.000
_cell.angle_alpha   90.00
_cell.angle_beta   90.00
_cell.angle_gamma   90.00
#
_symmetry.space_group_name_H-M   'P 1'
#
loop_
_entity.id
_entity.type
_entity.pdbx_description
1 polymer ?
#
loop_
_entity_poly.entity_id
_entity_poly.type
_entity_poly.pdbx_seq_one_letter_code
_entity_poly.pdbx_strand_id
1 'polypeptide(L)'
;MVPVPVPVACIGKDRQIKLGGTDEMGNKVEDIFVSTDQFIIYSATRNKNKCTCLRYILPDNYETARDYRRKLTPVVNELASVGDVLSGICGTHFGRSHTLLKTRTLDLMAQAMQMAFEDRPESAAILLDQARIEVTGRRDSRNRMRYIFANGVALTVLLLAIWFVPWGALALTALDNVLTAPQNLPGASNQYRLADVLALGAIGAFFSVSGSIRSIRVDHSISMAEMIYAGFVRVPIGVIGAGIMVLLISGGWILGAVEQTSVIWSLYLFAFLAGFSEMLVPNALKQAEALAPIERPMLIETKATERTSEAERTTRTVRSVPQQVQGQLP
;
A
#
# COMPACT_ATOMS: atom_id res chain seq x y z
N MET A 1 -27.61 -20.20 31.88
CA MET A 1 -26.24 -19.76 31.48
C MET A 1 -25.44 -19.56 32.76
N VAL A 2 -24.40 -20.36 32.97
CA VAL A 2 -23.50 -20.18 34.12
C VAL A 2 -22.56 -19.02 33.80
N PRO A 3 -22.41 -18.00 34.65
CA PRO A 3 -21.45 -16.93 34.41
C PRO A 3 -20.04 -17.53 34.39
N VAL A 4 -19.35 -17.41 33.25
CA VAL A 4 -17.95 -17.81 33.14
C VAL A 4 -17.13 -16.89 34.07
N PRO A 5 -16.31 -17.43 34.98
CA PRO A 5 -15.51 -16.61 35.88
C PRO A 5 -14.60 -15.69 35.06
N VAL A 6 -14.69 -14.39 35.33
CA VAL A 6 -13.89 -13.38 34.66
C VAL A 6 -12.47 -13.43 35.19
N PRO A 7 -11.43 -13.51 34.33
CA PRO A 7 -10.05 -13.52 34.79
C PRO A 7 -9.74 -12.21 35.54
N VAL A 8 -9.15 -12.35 36.72
CA VAL A 8 -8.67 -11.25 37.56
C VAL A 8 -7.16 -11.36 37.66
N ALA A 9 -6.45 -10.29 37.29
CA ALA A 9 -5.00 -10.19 37.40
C ALA A 9 -4.65 -9.30 38.59
N CYS A 10 -3.72 -9.75 39.43
CA CYS A 10 -3.31 -9.05 40.65
C CYS A 10 -1.80 -8.82 40.64
N ILE A 11 -1.36 -7.58 40.92
CA ILE A 11 0.02 -7.29 41.33
C ILE A 11 -0.06 -6.74 42.74
N GLY A 12 0.54 -7.46 43.69
CA GLY A 12 0.42 -7.10 45.10
C GLY A 12 -1.01 -7.22 45.63
N LYS A 13 -1.22 -6.74 46.86
CA LYS A 13 -2.50 -6.89 47.56
C LYS A 13 -3.58 -5.90 47.08
N ASP A 14 -3.17 -4.79 46.47
CA ASP A 14 -4.04 -3.62 46.32
C ASP A 14 -4.41 -3.24 44.87
N ARG A 15 -3.72 -3.78 43.84
CA ARG A 15 -4.06 -3.51 42.44
C ARG A 15 -4.57 -4.75 41.72
N GLN A 16 -5.89 -4.79 41.52
CA GLN A 16 -6.57 -5.80 40.70
C GLN A 16 -7.09 -5.17 39.41
N ILE A 17 -6.57 -5.61 38.27
CA ILE A 17 -7.21 -5.34 36.98
C ILE A 17 -8.20 -6.47 36.71
N LYS A 18 -9.45 -6.08 36.40
CA LYS A 18 -10.51 -7.00 35.96
C LYS A 18 -10.82 -6.75 34.50
N LEU A 19 -11.00 -7.83 33.74
CA LEU A 19 -11.48 -7.76 32.37
C LEU A 19 -12.82 -7.01 32.31
N GLY A 20 -12.95 -6.05 31.40
CA GLY A 20 -14.13 -5.19 31.29
C GLY A 20 -14.25 -4.08 32.35
N GLY A 21 -13.35 -4.06 33.34
CA GLY A 21 -13.21 -2.96 34.30
C GLY A 21 -12.60 -1.70 33.68
N THR A 22 -12.40 -0.68 34.51
CA THR A 22 -11.72 0.57 34.10
C THR A 22 -10.34 0.65 34.73
N ASP A 23 -9.35 1.04 33.94
CA ASP A 23 -8.02 1.33 34.46
C ASP A 23 -7.97 2.66 35.24
N GLU A 24 -6.82 2.98 35.85
CA GLU A 24 -6.61 4.22 36.62
C GLU A 24 -6.87 5.50 35.78
N MET A 25 -6.87 5.37 34.46
CA MET A 25 -7.11 6.45 33.51
C MET A 25 -8.54 6.44 32.94
N GLY A 26 -9.44 5.64 33.52
CA GLY A 26 -10.84 5.51 33.14
C GLY A 26 -11.09 4.81 31.80
N ASN A 27 -10.09 4.09 31.25
CA ASN A 27 -10.22 3.35 30.00
C ASN A 27 -10.71 1.94 30.28
N LYS A 28 -11.59 1.44 29.41
CA LYS A 28 -12.14 0.09 29.59
C LYS A 28 -11.08 -0.94 29.21
N VAL A 29 -10.77 -1.86 30.11
CA VAL A 29 -9.87 -2.98 29.88
C VAL A 29 -10.57 -3.99 28.98
N GLU A 30 -10.02 -4.23 27.79
CA GLU A 30 -10.59 -5.16 26.82
C GLU A 30 -10.05 -6.57 27.03
N ASP A 31 -8.73 -6.72 27.06
CA ASP A 31 -8.03 -8.01 27.16
C ASP A 31 -6.85 -7.91 28.14
N ILE A 32 -6.53 -9.01 28.81
CA ILE A 32 -5.33 -9.16 29.65
C ILE A 32 -4.45 -10.23 28.98
N PHE A 33 -3.29 -9.84 28.49
CA PHE A 33 -2.41 -10.74 27.73
C PHE A 33 -1.44 -11.49 28.63
N VAL A 34 -0.84 -10.76 29.59
CA VAL A 34 0.15 -11.31 30.51
C VAL A 34 -0.17 -10.84 31.91
N SER A 35 -0.16 -11.77 32.86
CA SER A 35 -0.33 -11.50 34.29
C SER A 35 0.74 -12.29 35.04
N THR A 36 1.72 -11.59 35.58
CA THR A 36 2.74 -12.14 36.47
C THR A 36 2.70 -11.40 37.80
N ASP A 37 3.40 -11.92 38.81
CA ASP A 37 3.55 -11.24 40.11
C ASP A 37 4.29 -9.90 39.99
N GLN A 38 5.04 -9.70 38.90
CA GLN A 38 5.91 -8.56 38.69
C GLN A 38 5.34 -7.53 37.71
N PHE A 39 4.51 -7.93 36.76
CA PHE A 39 3.92 -7.01 35.79
C PHE A 39 2.66 -7.61 35.15
N ILE A 40 1.78 -6.72 34.67
CA ILE A 40 0.56 -7.05 33.93
C ILE A 40 0.62 -6.27 32.63
N ILE A 41 0.34 -6.94 31.51
CA ILE A 41 0.21 -6.34 30.18
C ILE A 41 -1.23 -6.55 29.70
N TYR A 42 -1.90 -5.46 29.33
CA TYR A 42 -3.32 -5.46 29.01
C TYR A 42 -3.64 -4.48 27.88
N SER A 43 -4.76 -4.70 27.19
CA SER A 43 -5.31 -3.76 26.22
C SER A 43 -6.40 -2.90 26.87
N ALA A 44 -6.41 -1.61 26.58
CA ALA A 44 -7.46 -0.71 27.05
C ALA A 44 -7.97 0.19 25.93
N THR A 45 -9.30 0.35 25.86
CA THR A 45 -9.97 1.19 24.88
C THR A 45 -10.31 2.56 25.44
N ARG A 46 -9.89 3.59 24.72
CA ARG A 46 -10.29 4.97 25.02
C ARG A 46 -11.75 5.18 24.63
N ASN A 47 -12.58 5.50 25.62
CA ASN A 47 -14.05 5.50 25.57
C ASN A 47 -14.66 6.29 24.38
N LYS A 48 -13.94 7.28 23.82
CA LYS A 48 -14.43 8.11 22.70
C LYS A 48 -14.03 7.64 21.30
N ASN A 49 -12.86 7.02 21.13
CA ASN A 49 -12.27 6.81 19.79
C ASN A 49 -12.14 5.33 19.40
N LYS A 50 -12.62 4.38 20.21
CA LYS A 50 -12.45 2.92 20.00
C LYS A 50 -11.00 2.50 19.70
N CYS A 51 -10.04 3.36 20.04
CA CYS A 51 -8.62 3.10 19.88
C CYS A 51 -8.19 2.29 21.09
N THR A 52 -7.80 1.06 20.83
CA THR A 52 -7.23 0.18 21.84
C THR A 52 -5.73 0.40 21.84
N CYS A 53 -5.20 0.66 23.03
CA CYS A 53 -3.77 0.81 23.26
C CYS A 53 -3.30 -0.28 24.21
N LEU A 54 -2.09 -0.77 23.97
CA LEU A 54 -1.41 -1.68 24.87
C LEU A 54 -0.88 -0.88 26.07
N ARG A 55 -1.10 -1.40 27.27
CA ARG A 55 -0.70 -0.80 28.54
C ARG A 55 -0.09 -1.85 29.44
N TYR A 56 0.64 -1.39 30.45
CA TYR A 56 1.25 -2.25 31.43
C TYR A 56 1.20 -1.63 32.82
N ILE A 57 1.09 -2.48 33.85
CA ILE A 57 1.25 -2.12 35.26
C ILE A 57 2.54 -2.76 35.76
N LEU A 58 3.32 -1.98 36.50
CA LEU A 58 4.55 -2.39 37.19
C LEU A 58 4.33 -2.39 38.72
N PRO A 59 5.25 -2.99 39.51
CA PRO A 59 5.16 -3.00 40.96
C PRO A 59 5.32 -1.59 41.54
N ASP A 60 4.83 -1.40 42.77
CA ASP A 60 4.94 -0.12 43.48
C ASP A 60 6.38 0.22 43.90
N ASN A 61 7.28 -0.78 43.96
CA ASN A 61 8.69 -0.51 44.20
C ASN A 61 9.30 0.27 43.03
N TYR A 62 9.70 1.51 43.32
CA TYR A 62 10.27 2.44 42.35
C TYR A 62 11.51 1.87 41.64
N GLU A 63 12.40 1.19 42.36
CA GLU A 63 13.64 0.65 41.78
C GLU A 63 13.33 -0.45 40.76
N THR A 64 12.49 -1.41 41.14
CA THR A 64 12.03 -2.48 40.25
C THR A 64 11.28 -1.93 39.03
N ALA A 65 10.39 -0.95 39.23
CA ALA A 65 9.68 -0.31 38.12
C ALA A 65 10.62 0.46 37.19
N ARG A 66 11.67 1.11 37.74
CA ARG A 66 12.69 1.81 36.94
C ARG A 66 13.50 0.83 36.09
N ASP A 67 13.84 -0.34 36.64
CA ASP A 67 14.56 -1.38 35.90
C ASP A 67 13.73 -1.91 34.74
N TYR A 68 12.44 -2.21 34.94
CA TYR A 68 11.56 -2.64 33.84
C TYR A 68 11.41 -1.58 32.72
N ARG A 69 11.32 -0.30 33.08
CA ARG A 69 11.30 0.78 32.09
C ARG A 69 12.61 0.86 31.30
N ARG A 70 13.75 0.64 31.97
CA ARG A 70 15.06 0.58 31.32
C ARG A 70 15.14 -0.60 30.33
N LYS A 71 14.63 -1.78 30.71
CA LYS A 71 14.55 -2.95 29.84
C LYS A 71 13.67 -2.75 28.61
N LEU A 72 12.59 -1.96 28.73
CA LEU A 72 11.67 -1.65 27.63
C LEU A 72 12.19 -0.55 26.69
N THR A 73 13.10 0.31 27.16
CA THR A 73 13.67 1.43 26.39
C THR A 73 14.14 1.06 24.98
N PRO A 74 14.89 -0.05 24.74
CA PRO A 74 15.37 -0.40 23.40
C PRO A 74 14.29 -0.75 22.37
N VAL A 75 13.05 -1.04 22.80
CA VAL A 75 11.95 -1.45 21.90
C VAL A 75 10.80 -0.46 21.89
N VAL A 76 10.92 0.66 22.62
CA VAL A 76 9.81 1.59 22.83
C VAL A 76 9.41 2.32 21.55
N ASN A 77 10.38 2.60 20.67
CA ASN A 77 10.15 3.29 19.40
C ASN A 77 9.42 2.39 18.41
N GLU A 78 9.76 1.10 18.39
CA GLU A 78 9.15 0.06 17.57
C GLU A 78 7.72 -0.20 18.04
N LEU A 79 7.50 -0.30 19.36
CA LEU A 79 6.16 -0.38 19.95
C LEU A 79 5.30 0.82 19.56
N ALA A 80 5.84 2.04 19.66
CA ALA A 80 5.14 3.24 19.25
C ALA A 80 4.82 3.22 17.74
N SER A 81 5.77 2.81 16.91
CA SER A 81 5.57 2.70 15.46
C SER A 81 4.46 1.71 15.09
N VAL A 82 4.44 0.51 15.70
CA VAL A 82 3.37 -0.47 15.47
C VAL A 82 2.04 0.07 15.99
N GLY A 83 2.04 0.71 17.17
CA GLY A 83 0.86 1.36 17.75
C GLY A 83 0.27 2.44 16.85
N ASP A 84 1.11 3.28 16.26
CA ASP A 84 0.70 4.33 15.32
C ASP A 84 0.09 3.73 14.05
N VAL A 85 0.72 2.72 13.46
CA VAL A 85 0.18 2.04 12.28
C VAL A 85 -1.16 1.40 12.59
N LEU A 86 -1.29 0.72 13.75
CA LEU A 86 -2.52 0.07 14.20
C LEU A 86 -3.64 1.08 14.48
N SER A 87 -3.32 2.21 15.10
CA SER A 87 -4.27 3.28 15.40
C SER A 87 -4.89 3.86 14.12
N GLY A 88 -4.10 3.97 13.04
CA GLY A 88 -4.56 4.40 11.72
C GLY A 88 -5.60 3.46 11.09
N ILE A 89 -5.73 2.23 11.59
CA ILE A 89 -6.74 1.27 11.12
C ILE A 89 -8.02 1.32 11.98
N CYS A 90 -8.01 1.90 13.17
CA CYS A 90 -9.15 1.88 14.11
C CYS A 90 -10.33 2.81 13.77
N GLY A 91 -10.24 3.66 12.75
CA GLY A 91 -11.23 4.75 12.53
C GLY A 91 -12.38 4.48 11.56
N THR A 92 -12.48 3.30 10.96
CA THR A 92 -13.39 3.10 9.80
C THR A 92 -14.24 1.85 10.02
N HIS A 93 -15.51 1.90 9.61
CA HIS A 93 -16.50 0.82 9.81
C HIS A 93 -15.98 -0.49 9.22
N PHE A 94 -15.35 -1.33 10.05
CA PHE A 94 -14.74 -2.58 9.61
C PHE A 94 -15.44 -3.82 10.12
N GLY A 95 -15.54 -4.80 9.22
CA GLY A 95 -16.04 -6.14 9.51
C GLY A 95 -15.08 -6.95 10.38
N ARG A 96 -15.54 -8.16 10.74
CA ARG A 96 -14.89 -9.10 11.69
C ARG A 96 -13.39 -9.33 11.45
N SER A 97 -12.92 -9.29 10.20
CA SER A 97 -11.50 -9.51 9.87
C SER A 97 -10.56 -8.49 10.51
N HIS A 98 -11.01 -7.26 10.80
CA HIS A 98 -10.16 -6.24 11.41
C HIS A 98 -9.93 -6.50 12.90
N THR A 99 -10.98 -6.92 13.61
CA THR A 99 -10.86 -7.27 15.02
C THR A 99 -9.83 -8.38 15.22
N LEU A 100 -9.84 -9.41 14.36
CA LEU A 100 -8.85 -10.49 14.42
C LEU A 100 -7.41 -10.01 14.19
N LEU A 101 -7.17 -9.17 13.17
CA LEU A 101 -5.83 -8.62 12.93
C LEU A 101 -5.35 -7.76 14.10
N LYS A 102 -6.25 -6.93 14.64
CA LYS A 102 -5.97 -6.07 15.79
C LYS A 102 -5.61 -6.89 17.02
N THR A 103 -6.41 -7.88 17.39
CA THR A 103 -6.14 -8.76 18.53
C THR A 103 -4.81 -9.47 18.35
N ARG A 104 -4.57 -10.09 17.19
CA ARG A 104 -3.29 -10.76 16.89
C ARG A 104 -2.09 -9.82 17.00
N THR A 105 -2.22 -8.60 16.51
CA THR A 105 -1.13 -7.60 16.58
C THR A 105 -0.86 -7.21 18.03
N LEU A 106 -1.91 -6.97 18.83
CA LEU A 106 -1.78 -6.65 20.24
C LEU A 106 -1.17 -7.82 21.03
N ASP A 107 -1.50 -9.06 20.70
CA ASP A 107 -0.86 -10.26 21.28
C ASP A 107 0.65 -10.27 21.01
N LEU A 108 1.07 -10.03 19.76
CA LEU A 108 2.48 -9.97 19.38
C LEU A 108 3.23 -8.84 20.09
N MET A 109 2.60 -7.67 20.20
CA MET A 109 3.16 -6.54 20.94
C MET A 109 3.29 -6.87 22.43
N ALA A 110 2.30 -7.53 23.03
CA ALA A 110 2.34 -7.94 24.43
C ALA A 110 3.45 -8.98 24.69
N GLN A 111 3.62 -9.95 23.80
CA GLN A 111 4.70 -10.92 23.86
C GLN A 111 6.08 -10.25 23.72
N ALA A 112 6.21 -9.28 22.81
CA ALA A 112 7.46 -8.53 22.67
C ALA A 112 7.79 -7.73 23.94
N MET A 113 6.79 -7.11 24.56
CA MET A 113 6.96 -6.42 25.85
C MET A 113 7.38 -7.38 26.96
N GLN A 114 6.77 -8.57 27.03
CA GLN A 114 7.16 -9.61 27.97
C GLN A 114 8.63 -10.03 27.74
N MET A 115 9.04 -10.32 26.51
CA MET A 115 10.41 -10.68 26.18
C MET A 115 11.41 -9.58 26.56
N ALA A 116 11.03 -8.31 26.37
CA ALA A 116 11.85 -7.18 26.82
C ALA A 116 11.99 -7.16 28.35
N PHE A 117 10.91 -7.40 29.10
CA PHE A 117 10.96 -7.50 30.56
C PHE A 117 11.81 -8.69 31.07
N GLU A 118 11.90 -9.75 30.29
CA GLU A 118 12.75 -10.94 30.51
C GLU A 118 14.20 -10.80 30.01
N ASP A 119 14.68 -9.56 29.78
CA ASP A 119 16.04 -9.25 29.31
C ASP A 119 16.38 -9.82 27.92
N ARG A 120 15.39 -9.99 27.05
CA ARG A 120 15.55 -10.43 25.64
C ARG A 120 15.09 -9.36 24.64
N PRO A 121 15.71 -8.18 24.62
CA PRO A 121 15.26 -7.06 23.78
C PRO A 121 15.45 -7.33 22.27
N GLU A 122 16.45 -8.12 21.87
CA GLU A 122 16.70 -8.45 20.46
C GLU A 122 15.56 -9.29 19.88
N SER A 123 15.13 -10.33 20.60
CA SER A 123 13.98 -11.16 20.21
C SER A 123 12.68 -10.36 20.17
N ALA A 124 12.50 -9.43 21.13
CA ALA A 124 11.35 -8.54 21.15
C ALA A 124 11.32 -7.62 19.91
N ALA A 125 12.47 -7.07 19.51
CA ALA A 125 12.58 -6.22 18.32
C ALA A 125 12.21 -6.98 17.04
N ILE A 126 12.68 -8.23 16.88
CA ILE A 126 12.32 -9.09 15.73
C ILE A 126 10.81 -9.34 15.68
N LEU A 127 10.19 -9.62 16.83
CA LEU A 127 8.75 -9.88 16.92
C LEU A 127 7.92 -8.63 16.56
N LEU A 128 8.39 -7.45 16.99
CA LEU A 128 7.75 -6.17 16.65
C LEU A 128 7.91 -5.82 15.17
N ASP A 129 9.05 -6.12 14.56
CA ASP A 129 9.23 -5.94 13.11
C ASP A 129 8.30 -6.85 12.31
N GLN A 130 8.15 -8.11 12.73
CA GLN A 130 7.17 -9.02 12.13
C GLN A 130 5.73 -8.49 12.25
N ALA A 131 5.35 -8.00 13.44
CA ALA A 131 4.04 -7.39 13.65
C ALA A 131 3.86 -6.15 12.76
N ARG A 132 4.89 -5.31 12.63
CA ARG A 132 4.90 -4.14 11.76
C ARG A 132 4.65 -4.54 10.31
N ILE A 133 5.43 -5.47 9.76
CA ILE A 133 5.32 -5.94 8.38
C ILE A 133 3.93 -6.50 8.08
N GLU A 134 3.36 -7.29 9.01
CA GLU A 134 2.01 -7.84 8.84
C GLU A 134 0.95 -6.73 8.77
N VAL A 135 1.01 -5.77 9.70
CA VAL A 135 0.03 -4.67 9.78
C VAL A 135 0.18 -3.71 8.60
N THR A 136 1.41 -3.33 8.23
CA THR A 136 1.66 -2.44 7.09
C THR A 136 1.26 -3.12 5.78
N GLY A 137 1.59 -4.41 5.60
CA GLY A 137 1.19 -5.17 4.41
C GLY A 137 -0.34 -5.24 4.23
N ARG A 138 -1.08 -5.43 5.33
CA ARG A 138 -2.55 -5.40 5.32
C ARG A 138 -3.10 -4.01 5.03
N ARG A 139 -2.51 -2.97 5.61
CA ARG A 139 -2.88 -1.56 5.35
C ARG A 139 -2.65 -1.19 3.88
N ASP A 140 -1.50 -1.55 3.32
CA ASP A 140 -1.14 -1.28 1.92
C ASP A 140 -2.06 -1.99 0.94
N SER A 141 -2.29 -3.30 1.14
CA SER A 141 -3.23 -4.09 0.35
C SER A 141 -4.62 -3.43 0.30
N ARG A 142 -5.03 -2.85 1.42
CA ARG A 142 -6.32 -2.22 1.56
C ARG A 142 -6.41 -0.83 0.96
N ASN A 143 -5.37 -0.02 1.08
CA ASN A 143 -5.27 1.24 0.37
C ASN A 143 -5.28 1.02 -1.15
N ARG A 144 -4.61 -0.04 -1.63
CA ARG A 144 -4.71 -0.48 -3.03
C ARG A 144 -6.15 -0.86 -3.41
N MET A 145 -6.83 -1.66 -2.60
CA MET A 145 -8.23 -2.03 -2.86
C MET A 145 -9.16 -0.79 -2.92
N ARG A 146 -8.98 0.18 -2.02
CA ARG A 146 -9.73 1.44 -2.02
C ARG A 146 -9.47 2.25 -3.28
N TYR A 147 -8.21 2.31 -3.72
CA TYR A 147 -7.84 3.00 -4.96
C TYR A 147 -8.49 2.33 -6.19
N ILE A 148 -8.49 0.99 -6.31
CA ILE A 148 -9.21 0.29 -7.39
C ILE A 148 -10.71 0.62 -7.34
N PHE A 149 -11.31 0.56 -6.17
CA PHE A 149 -12.73 0.85 -6.00
C PHE A 149 -13.06 2.30 -6.40
N ALA A 150 -12.24 3.27 -5.97
CA ALA A 150 -12.39 4.67 -6.35
C ALA A 150 -12.32 4.87 -7.87
N ASN A 151 -11.36 4.22 -8.54
CA ASN A 151 -11.28 4.21 -10.01
C ASN A 151 -12.50 3.56 -10.66
N GLY A 152 -13.02 2.47 -10.10
CA GLY A 152 -14.22 1.80 -10.59
C GLY A 152 -15.46 2.70 -10.50
N VAL A 153 -15.60 3.44 -9.39
CA VAL A 153 -16.65 4.46 -9.23
C VAL A 153 -16.49 5.57 -10.26
N ALA A 154 -15.28 6.10 -10.44
CA ALA A 154 -15.00 7.14 -11.43
C ALA A 154 -15.34 6.68 -12.85
N LEU A 155 -14.97 5.45 -13.22
CA LEU A 155 -15.34 4.82 -14.49
C LEU A 155 -16.85 4.72 -14.64
N THR A 156 -17.56 4.25 -13.60
CA THR A 156 -19.01 4.09 -13.65
C THR A 156 -19.70 5.44 -13.85
N VAL A 157 -19.28 6.47 -13.11
CA VAL A 157 -19.81 7.84 -13.29
C VAL A 157 -19.56 8.34 -14.71
N LEU A 158 -18.38 8.11 -15.28
CA LEU A 158 -18.06 8.52 -16.64
C LEU A 158 -18.87 7.76 -17.69
N LEU A 159 -19.05 6.45 -17.54
CA LEU A 159 -19.88 5.65 -18.44
C LEU A 159 -21.35 6.10 -18.39
N LEU A 160 -21.88 6.38 -17.19
CA LEU A 160 -23.21 6.95 -17.04
C LEU A 160 -23.29 8.32 -17.72
N ALA A 161 -22.29 9.19 -17.56
CA ALA A 161 -22.27 10.47 -18.25
C ALA A 161 -22.30 10.29 -19.79
N ILE A 162 -21.48 9.40 -20.34
CA ILE A 162 -21.44 9.12 -21.79
C ILE A 162 -22.80 8.59 -22.29
N TRP A 163 -23.49 7.74 -21.51
CA TRP A 163 -24.76 7.14 -21.90
C TRP A 163 -25.98 8.04 -21.70
N PHE A 164 -26.01 8.85 -20.64
CA PHE A 164 -27.16 9.67 -20.27
C PHE A 164 -27.10 11.11 -20.82
N VAL A 165 -25.92 11.65 -21.12
CA VAL A 165 -25.79 12.99 -21.74
C VAL A 165 -26.54 13.10 -23.08
N PRO A 166 -26.52 12.10 -23.98
CA PRO A 166 -27.32 12.12 -25.20
C PRO A 166 -28.83 12.09 -24.94
N TRP A 167 -29.27 11.50 -23.83
CA TRP A 167 -30.69 11.38 -23.46
C TRP A 167 -31.25 12.62 -22.77
N GLY A 168 -30.41 13.39 -22.07
CA GLY A 168 -30.80 14.64 -21.40
C GLY A 168 -31.02 15.83 -22.35
N ALA A 169 -31.25 15.57 -23.64
CA ALA A 169 -31.27 16.51 -24.76
C ALA A 169 -32.42 17.53 -24.70
N LEU A 170 -32.33 18.46 -23.76
CA LEU A 170 -32.90 19.81 -23.85
C LEU A 170 -31.81 20.89 -23.86
N ALA A 171 -30.52 20.56 -23.65
CA ALA A 171 -29.47 21.57 -23.46
C ALA A 171 -28.44 21.75 -24.59
N LEU A 172 -28.19 20.78 -25.50
CA LEU A 172 -27.09 20.90 -26.48
C LEU A 172 -27.37 20.18 -27.81
N THR A 173 -28.33 20.68 -28.60
CA THR A 173 -28.61 20.19 -29.97
C THR A 173 -27.39 20.21 -30.91
N ALA A 174 -26.40 21.07 -30.64
CA ALA A 174 -25.15 21.13 -31.41
C ALA A 174 -24.22 19.92 -31.17
N LEU A 175 -24.19 19.38 -29.94
CA LEU A 175 -23.32 18.26 -29.60
C LEU A 175 -23.92 16.94 -30.08
N ASP A 176 -25.25 16.81 -30.03
CA ASP A 176 -25.95 15.65 -30.58
C ASP A 176 -25.67 15.50 -32.08
N ASN A 177 -25.72 16.60 -32.83
CA ASN A 177 -25.30 16.59 -34.23
C ASN A 177 -23.84 16.14 -34.39
N VAL A 178 -22.88 16.58 -33.59
CA VAL A 178 -21.47 16.13 -33.73
C VAL A 178 -21.28 14.65 -33.33
N LEU A 179 -21.95 14.19 -32.28
CA LEU A 179 -21.83 12.82 -31.78
C LEU A 179 -22.59 11.79 -32.64
N THR A 180 -23.66 12.23 -33.31
CA THR A 180 -24.50 11.40 -34.19
C THR A 180 -24.26 11.63 -35.69
N ALA A 181 -23.51 12.67 -36.09
CA ALA A 181 -23.30 13.01 -37.51
C ALA A 181 -22.48 12.03 -38.37
N PRO A 182 -21.68 11.06 -37.89
CA PRO A 182 -21.06 10.14 -38.84
C PRO A 182 -22.03 8.99 -39.20
N GLN A 183 -23.30 9.29 -39.46
CA GLN A 183 -24.26 8.35 -40.05
C GLN A 183 -24.08 8.18 -41.57
N ASN A 184 -23.17 8.92 -42.19
CA ASN A 184 -22.89 8.86 -43.62
C ASN A 184 -21.49 8.35 -43.95
N LEU A 185 -20.95 7.41 -43.17
CA LEU A 185 -19.85 6.58 -43.67
C LEU A 185 -20.47 5.58 -44.67
N PRO A 186 -20.17 5.68 -45.98
CA PRO A 186 -20.79 4.84 -46.99
C PRO A 186 -20.46 3.36 -46.72
N GLY A 187 -21.50 2.56 -46.49
CA GLY A 187 -21.40 1.10 -46.34
C GLY A 187 -21.70 0.53 -44.94
N ALA A 188 -21.92 1.35 -43.91
CA ALA A 188 -22.26 0.87 -42.57
C ALA A 188 -23.77 1.02 -42.30
N SER A 189 -24.55 -0.04 -42.55
CA SER A 189 -25.96 -0.11 -42.13
C SER A 189 -26.13 -0.20 -40.60
N ASN A 190 -25.04 -0.41 -39.87
CA ASN A 190 -25.00 -0.38 -38.40
C ASN A 190 -24.38 0.94 -37.93
N GLN A 191 -25.19 1.72 -37.23
CA GLN A 191 -24.78 2.95 -36.55
C GLN A 191 -23.70 2.62 -35.51
N TYR A 192 -22.43 2.89 -35.80
CA TYR A 192 -21.42 2.93 -34.74
C TYR A 192 -21.73 4.10 -33.84
N ARG A 193 -22.07 3.82 -32.58
CA ARG A 193 -22.23 4.88 -31.60
C ARG A 193 -20.83 5.25 -31.16
N LEU A 194 -20.41 6.49 -31.44
CA LEU A 194 -19.16 7.06 -30.92
C LEU A 194 -19.04 6.83 -29.40
N ALA A 195 -20.18 6.84 -28.69
CA ALA A 195 -20.30 6.46 -27.29
C ALA A 195 -19.69 5.09 -26.96
N ASP A 196 -19.87 4.07 -27.80
CA ASP A 196 -19.32 2.72 -27.58
C ASP A 196 -17.79 2.73 -27.67
N VAL A 197 -17.25 3.48 -28.63
CA VAL A 197 -15.81 3.61 -28.83
C VAL A 197 -15.16 4.37 -27.67
N LEU A 198 -15.78 5.47 -27.23
CA LEU A 198 -15.33 6.23 -26.05
C LEU A 198 -15.44 5.40 -24.76
N ALA A 199 -16.50 4.60 -24.62
CA ALA A 199 -16.66 3.69 -23.48
C ALA A 199 -15.58 2.61 -23.45
N LEU A 200 -15.23 2.02 -24.61
CA LEU A 200 -14.12 1.08 -24.71
C LEU A 200 -12.76 1.72 -24.39
N GLY A 201 -12.55 2.98 -24.80
CA GLY A 201 -11.41 3.78 -24.38
C GLY A 201 -11.34 3.97 -22.86
N ALA A 202 -12.46 4.31 -22.23
CA ALA A 202 -12.55 4.45 -20.77
C ALA A 202 -12.24 3.13 -20.05
N ILE A 203 -12.75 2.00 -20.56
CA ILE A 203 -12.48 0.67 -20.03
C ILE A 203 -10.98 0.32 -20.16
N GLY A 204 -10.37 0.59 -21.33
CA GLY A 204 -8.93 0.42 -21.53
C GLY A 204 -8.10 1.23 -20.53
N ALA A 205 -8.49 2.48 -20.29
CA ALA A 205 -7.86 3.35 -19.29
C ALA A 205 -7.97 2.79 -17.87
N PHE A 206 -9.14 2.28 -17.50
CA PHE A 206 -9.34 1.64 -16.19
C PHE A 206 -8.43 0.40 -16.00
N PHE A 207 -8.28 -0.44 -17.03
CA PHE A 207 -7.36 -1.59 -16.98
C PHE A 207 -5.91 -1.15 -16.86
N SER A 208 -5.51 -0.09 -17.56
CA SER A 208 -4.17 0.52 -17.45
C SER A 208 -3.88 0.94 -16.00
N VAL A 209 -4.81 1.67 -15.38
CA VAL A 209 -4.67 2.11 -13.98
C VAL A 209 -4.65 0.92 -13.01
N SER A 210 -5.51 -0.07 -13.24
CA SER A 210 -5.59 -1.27 -12.41
C SER A 210 -4.30 -2.10 -12.46
N GLY A 211 -3.68 -2.24 -13.64
CA GLY A 211 -2.39 -2.91 -13.80
C GLY A 211 -1.23 -2.16 -13.14
N SER A 212 -1.27 -0.82 -13.19
CA SER A 212 -0.24 0.04 -12.60
C SER A 212 -0.21 0.01 -11.06
N ILE A 213 -1.28 -0.43 -10.40
CA ILE A 213 -1.41 -0.33 -8.94
C ILE A 213 -0.33 -1.05 -8.15
N ARG A 214 0.27 -2.11 -8.72
CA ARG A 214 1.37 -2.84 -8.08
C ARG A 214 2.62 -1.97 -7.92
N SER A 215 2.80 -1.00 -8.82
CA SER A 215 3.95 -0.10 -8.85
C SER A 215 3.76 1.18 -8.04
N ILE A 216 2.51 1.57 -7.77
CA ILE A 216 2.20 2.82 -7.07
C ILE A 216 2.42 2.62 -5.57
N ARG A 217 3.40 3.34 -5.02
CA ARG A 217 3.50 3.56 -3.57
C ARG A 217 2.45 4.59 -3.20
N VAL A 218 1.38 4.15 -2.55
CA VAL A 218 0.32 5.04 -2.08
C VAL A 218 0.74 5.60 -0.74
N ASP A 219 0.92 6.91 -0.66
CA ASP A 219 1.24 7.57 0.60
C ASP A 219 0.11 7.38 1.62
N HIS A 220 0.51 7.20 2.88
CA HIS A 220 -0.38 6.78 3.94
C HIS A 220 -1.36 7.86 4.39
N SER A 221 -1.11 9.11 3.99
CA SER A 221 -1.89 10.30 4.30
C SER A 221 -2.92 10.66 3.23
N ILE A 222 -2.95 9.96 2.09
CA ILE A 222 -3.82 10.32 0.97
C ILE A 222 -5.29 10.09 1.35
N SER A 223 -6.09 11.14 1.22
CA SER A 223 -7.52 11.08 1.49
C SER A 223 -8.27 10.29 0.40
N MET A 224 -9.46 9.77 0.72
CA MET A 224 -10.27 9.06 -0.30
C MET A 224 -10.64 9.98 -1.47
N ALA A 225 -10.83 11.28 -1.21
CA ALA A 225 -11.12 12.27 -2.25
C ALA A 225 -9.93 12.45 -3.20
N GLU A 226 -8.70 12.52 -2.68
CA GLU A 226 -7.49 12.56 -3.51
C GLU A 226 -7.32 11.29 -4.35
N MET A 227 -7.66 10.10 -3.80
CA MET A 227 -7.63 8.85 -4.57
C MET A 227 -8.65 8.87 -5.72
N ILE A 228 -9.87 9.36 -5.47
CA ILE A 228 -10.89 9.51 -6.50
C ILE A 228 -10.45 10.53 -7.55
N TYR A 229 -9.91 11.67 -7.13
CA TYR A 229 -9.41 12.71 -8.03
C TYR A 229 -8.29 12.17 -8.93
N ALA A 230 -7.31 11.47 -8.36
CA ALA A 230 -6.22 10.86 -9.11
C ALA A 230 -6.72 9.84 -10.14
N GLY A 231 -7.76 9.07 -9.81
CA GLY A 231 -8.42 8.18 -10.76
C GLY A 231 -9.20 8.91 -11.85
N PHE A 232 -9.96 9.92 -11.44
CA PHE A 232 -10.79 10.74 -12.32
C PHE A 232 -9.97 11.52 -13.34
N VAL A 233 -8.75 11.95 -13.03
CA VAL A 233 -7.89 12.64 -14.02
C VAL A 233 -7.41 11.69 -15.11
N ARG A 234 -7.22 10.39 -14.81
CA ARG A 234 -6.64 9.43 -15.77
C ARG A 234 -7.64 8.87 -16.78
N VAL A 235 -8.86 8.53 -16.36
CA VAL A 235 -9.86 7.92 -17.26
C VAL A 235 -10.20 8.85 -18.46
N PRO A 236 -10.40 10.17 -18.30
CA PRO A 236 -10.61 11.10 -19.40
C PRO A 236 -9.44 11.17 -20.39
N ILE A 237 -8.20 11.03 -19.94
CA ILE A 237 -7.03 11.00 -20.84
C ILE A 237 -7.13 9.81 -21.79
N GLY A 238 -7.52 8.64 -21.29
CA GLY A 238 -7.75 7.47 -22.12
C GLY A 238 -8.94 7.61 -23.07
N VAL A 239 -10.01 8.29 -22.64
CA VAL A 239 -11.15 8.64 -23.52
C VAL A 239 -10.73 9.59 -24.64
N ILE A 240 -9.92 10.60 -24.33
CA ILE A 240 -9.34 11.51 -25.33
C ILE A 240 -8.46 10.73 -26.31
N GLY A 241 -7.62 9.81 -25.81
CA GLY A 241 -6.81 8.92 -26.64
C GLY A 241 -7.65 8.08 -27.61
N ALA A 242 -8.77 7.50 -27.14
CA ALA A 242 -9.71 6.79 -28.00
C ALA A 242 -10.37 7.72 -29.04
N GLY A 243 -10.73 8.94 -28.66
CA GLY A 243 -11.24 9.96 -29.59
C GLY A 243 -10.24 10.31 -30.69
N ILE A 244 -8.96 10.50 -30.34
CA ILE A 244 -7.87 10.73 -31.30
C ILE A 244 -7.72 9.55 -32.25
N MET A 245 -7.78 8.31 -31.75
CA MET A 245 -7.72 7.13 -32.62
C MET A 245 -8.88 7.06 -33.61
N VAL A 246 -10.09 7.41 -33.19
CA VAL A 246 -11.25 7.50 -34.09
C VAL A 246 -10.97 8.48 -35.23
N LEU A 247 -10.39 9.66 -34.93
CA LEU A 247 -10.03 10.66 -35.93
C LEU A 247 -8.93 10.18 -36.90
N LEU A 248 -7.91 9.50 -36.38
CA LEU A 248 -6.82 8.96 -37.22
C LEU A 248 -7.31 7.85 -38.15
N ILE A 249 -8.23 7.01 -37.67
CA ILE A 249 -8.83 5.93 -38.46
C ILE A 249 -9.79 6.50 -39.50
N SER A 250 -10.66 7.46 -39.13
CA SER A 250 -11.60 8.09 -40.06
C SER A 250 -10.91 8.94 -41.12
N GLY A 251 -9.75 9.52 -40.79
CA GLY A 251 -8.89 10.21 -41.75
C GLY A 251 -8.12 9.29 -42.69
N GLY A 252 -8.18 7.96 -42.50
CA GLY A 252 -7.48 6.98 -43.35
C GLY A 252 -5.98 6.80 -43.05
N TRP A 253 -5.47 7.31 -41.93
CA TRP A 253 -4.03 7.33 -41.65
C TRP A 253 -3.49 5.96 -41.18
N ILE A 254 -4.29 5.21 -40.41
CA ILE A 254 -3.85 3.96 -39.76
C ILE A 254 -4.41 2.70 -40.43
N LEU A 255 -5.63 2.76 -40.97
CA LEU A 255 -6.38 1.59 -41.47
C LEU A 255 -6.75 1.66 -42.96
N GLY A 256 -6.05 2.50 -43.75
CA GLY A 256 -6.38 2.71 -45.17
C GLY A 256 -6.37 1.44 -46.05
N ALA A 257 -5.76 0.36 -45.59
CA ALA A 257 -5.66 -0.93 -46.31
C ALA A 257 -6.53 -2.05 -45.73
N VAL A 258 -7.29 -1.82 -44.66
CA VAL A 258 -8.06 -2.88 -43.98
C VAL A 258 -9.44 -3.06 -44.61
N GLU A 259 -9.86 -4.31 -44.74
CA GLU A 259 -11.15 -4.70 -45.32
C GLU A 259 -12.33 -4.11 -44.53
N GLN A 260 -13.31 -3.53 -45.23
CA GLN A 260 -14.45 -2.79 -44.65
C GLN A 260 -15.23 -3.58 -43.59
N THR A 261 -15.29 -4.91 -43.72
CA THR A 261 -15.98 -5.83 -42.80
C THR A 261 -15.34 -5.90 -41.41
N SER A 262 -14.03 -5.61 -41.31
CA SER A 262 -13.25 -5.72 -40.07
C SER A 262 -12.95 -4.37 -39.39
N VAL A 263 -13.35 -3.26 -40.02
CA VAL A 263 -13.07 -1.90 -39.54
C VAL A 263 -13.67 -1.65 -38.16
N ILE A 264 -14.85 -2.20 -37.88
CA ILE A 264 -15.58 -2.05 -36.60
C ILE A 264 -14.77 -2.63 -35.44
N TRP A 265 -14.41 -3.90 -35.59
CA TRP A 265 -13.68 -4.63 -34.58
C TRP A 265 -12.29 -4.04 -34.38
N SER A 266 -11.67 -3.58 -35.47
CA SER A 266 -10.42 -2.84 -35.42
C SER A 266 -10.58 -1.52 -34.64
N LEU A 267 -11.64 -0.75 -34.90
CA LEU A 267 -11.92 0.50 -34.19
C LEU A 267 -12.08 0.28 -32.68
N TYR A 268 -12.86 -0.73 -32.29
CA TYR A 268 -13.05 -1.11 -30.89
C TYR A 268 -11.75 -1.56 -30.22
N LEU A 269 -10.94 -2.37 -30.91
CA LEU A 269 -9.64 -2.81 -30.44
C LEU A 269 -8.68 -1.63 -30.26
N PHE A 270 -8.57 -0.75 -31.26
CA PHE A 270 -7.68 0.41 -31.21
C PHE A 270 -8.13 1.44 -30.17
N ALA A 271 -9.43 1.63 -29.96
CA ALA A 271 -9.94 2.49 -28.91
C ALA A 271 -9.61 1.96 -27.52
N PHE A 272 -9.80 0.65 -27.30
CA PHE A 272 -9.37 -0.01 -26.06
C PHE A 272 -7.86 0.12 -25.85
N LEU A 273 -7.06 -0.15 -26.89
CA LEU A 273 -5.60 -0.03 -26.84
C LEU A 273 -5.13 1.41 -26.59
N ALA A 274 -5.83 2.40 -27.15
CA ALA A 274 -5.54 3.81 -26.90
C ALA A 274 -5.78 4.18 -25.44
N GLY A 275 -6.89 3.73 -24.86
CA GLY A 275 -7.13 3.87 -23.41
C GLY A 275 -6.06 3.15 -22.57
N PHE A 276 -5.62 1.97 -23.02
CA PHE A 276 -4.61 1.16 -22.34
C PHE A 276 -3.16 1.66 -22.54
N SER A 277 -2.94 2.63 -23.45
CA SER A 277 -1.61 3.05 -23.90
C SER A 277 -0.75 3.68 -22.82
N GLU A 278 -1.35 4.31 -21.79
CA GLU A 278 -0.63 4.89 -20.65
C GLU A 278 0.24 3.84 -19.93
N MET A 279 -0.19 2.58 -19.89
CA MET A 279 0.59 1.47 -19.32
C MET A 279 1.48 0.77 -20.37
N LEU A 280 1.03 0.67 -21.62
CA LEU A 280 1.81 0.00 -22.67
C LEU A 280 3.08 0.76 -23.02
N VAL A 281 2.98 2.07 -23.24
CA VAL A 281 4.10 2.87 -23.76
C VAL A 281 5.31 2.84 -22.82
N PRO A 282 5.18 3.12 -21.51
CA PRO A 282 6.32 3.06 -20.61
C PRO A 282 6.91 1.65 -20.45
N ASN A 283 6.06 0.61 -20.47
CA ASN A 283 6.52 -0.77 -20.33
C ASN A 283 7.25 -1.26 -21.59
N ALA A 284 6.75 -0.90 -22.77
CA ALA A 284 7.41 -1.20 -24.04
C ALA A 284 8.76 -0.46 -24.15
N LEU A 285 8.81 0.81 -23.75
CA LEU A 285 10.06 1.58 -23.72
C LEU A 285 11.09 0.96 -22.77
N LYS A 286 10.71 0.59 -21.54
CA LYS A 286 11.61 -0.09 -20.60
C LYS A 286 12.13 -1.43 -21.12
N GLN A 287 11.29 -2.19 -21.82
CA GLN A 287 11.71 -3.45 -22.45
C GLN A 287 12.65 -3.20 -23.63
N ALA A 288 12.36 -2.21 -24.47
CA ALA A 288 13.23 -1.81 -25.57
C ALA A 288 14.59 -1.30 -25.07
N GLU A 289 14.62 -0.51 -24.01
CA GLU A 289 15.84 -0.07 -23.34
C GLU A 289 16.63 -1.23 -22.72
N ALA A 290 15.95 -2.22 -22.14
CA ALA A 290 16.60 -3.41 -21.59
C ALA A 290 17.19 -4.34 -22.66
N LEU A 291 16.59 -4.36 -23.85
CA LEU A 291 17.05 -5.14 -25.01
C LEU A 291 18.08 -4.40 -25.85
N ALA A 292 18.08 -3.06 -25.81
CA ALA A 292 19.09 -2.26 -26.49
C ALA A 292 20.46 -2.65 -25.90
N PRO A 293 21.37 -3.20 -26.71
CA PRO A 293 22.71 -3.48 -26.24
C PRO A 293 23.30 -2.14 -25.82
N ILE A 294 23.45 -1.96 -24.52
CA ILE A 294 24.28 -0.89 -23.99
C ILE A 294 25.67 -1.26 -24.49
N GLU A 295 26.07 -0.70 -25.64
CA GLU A 295 27.47 -0.43 -25.90
C GLU A 295 27.91 0.42 -24.71
N ARG A 296 28.28 -0.27 -23.63
CA ARG A 296 29.06 0.37 -22.58
C ARG A 296 30.24 0.88 -23.38
N PRO A 297 30.45 2.21 -23.47
CA PRO A 297 31.68 2.69 -24.04
C PRO A 297 32.74 1.88 -23.32
N MET A 298 33.49 1.06 -24.07
CA MET A 298 34.60 0.34 -23.50
C MET A 298 35.40 1.46 -22.86
N LEU A 299 35.28 1.57 -21.53
CA LEU A 299 36.17 2.38 -20.74
C LEU A 299 37.48 1.75 -21.13
N ILE A 300 38.21 2.46 -21.99
CA ILE A 300 39.56 2.15 -22.34
C ILE A 300 40.19 2.12 -20.96
N GLU A 301 40.39 0.91 -20.44
CA GLU A 301 41.07 0.62 -19.20
C GLU A 301 42.52 0.96 -19.50
N THR A 302 42.76 2.27 -19.63
CA THR A 302 44.02 2.85 -20.04
C THR A 302 44.84 2.87 -18.77
N LYS A 303 45.42 1.72 -18.43
CA LYS A 303 46.69 1.61 -17.70
C LYS A 303 46.83 2.41 -16.39
N ALA A 304 45.75 2.71 -15.68
CA ALA A 304 45.84 3.37 -14.37
C ALA A 304 46.11 2.35 -13.24
N THR A 305 45.77 1.08 -13.45
CA THR A 305 45.93 0.01 -12.45
C THR A 305 47.38 -0.50 -12.31
N GLU A 306 48.28 -0.11 -13.23
CA GLU A 306 49.70 -0.49 -13.15
C GLU A 306 50.53 0.47 -12.28
N ARG A 307 49.99 1.63 -11.87
CA ARG A 307 50.70 2.58 -10.99
C ARG A 307 50.34 2.50 -9.51
N THR A 308 49.20 1.89 -9.15
CA THR A 308 48.79 1.73 -7.75
C THR A 308 49.31 0.44 -7.11
N SER A 309 49.62 -0.59 -7.89
CA SER A 309 50.21 -1.85 -7.38
C SER A 309 51.68 -1.72 -6.99
N GLU A 310 52.41 -0.73 -7.53
CA GLU A 310 53.78 -0.42 -7.13
C GLU A 310 53.84 0.37 -5.80
N ALA A 311 52.84 1.20 -5.50
CA ALA A 311 52.79 1.96 -4.25
C ALA A 311 52.37 1.10 -3.03
N GLU A 312 51.54 0.07 -3.22
CA GLU A 312 51.14 -0.83 -2.13
C GLU A 312 52.21 -1.88 -1.77
N ARG A 313 53.12 -2.21 -2.68
CA ARG A 313 54.24 -3.14 -2.38
C ARG A 313 55.27 -2.54 -1.43
N THR A 314 55.42 -1.23 -1.37
CA THR A 314 56.37 -0.57 -0.46
C THR A 314 55.84 -0.44 0.98
N THR A 315 54.53 -0.50 1.19
CA THR A 315 53.93 -0.26 2.51
C THR A 315 53.67 -1.56 3.30
N ARG A 316 53.67 -2.73 2.66
CA ARG A 316 53.32 -4.00 3.30
C ARG A 316 54.47 -4.70 4.04
N THR A 317 55.69 -4.19 3.98
CA THR A 317 56.87 -4.84 4.62
C THR A 317 57.07 -4.45 6.10
N VAL A 318 56.28 -3.53 6.67
CA VAL A 318 56.54 -2.98 8.03
C VAL A 318 55.58 -3.48 9.12
N ARG A 319 54.52 -4.24 8.81
CA ARG A 319 53.55 -4.71 9.83
C ARG A 319 53.42 -6.22 9.86
N SER A 320 54.44 -6.89 10.40
CA SER A 320 54.27 -8.19 11.04
C SER A 320 54.80 -8.10 12.47
N VAL A 321 53.89 -7.75 13.40
CA VAL A 321 54.11 -7.91 14.84
C VAL A 321 53.36 -9.16 15.26
N PRO A 322 54.01 -10.16 15.90
CA PRO A 322 53.35 -11.38 16.34
C PRO A 322 52.57 -11.11 17.63
N GLN A 323 51.26 -11.34 17.60
CA GLN A 323 50.43 -11.28 18.81
C GLN A 323 50.40 -12.68 19.45
N GLN A 324 51.18 -12.80 20.52
CA GLN A 324 51.18 -13.92 21.45
C GLN A 324 49.98 -13.86 22.42
N VAL A 325 49.33 -15.01 22.60
CA VAL A 325 49.09 -15.72 23.88
C VAL A 325 48.12 -15.13 24.93
N GLN A 326 47.41 -16.08 25.58
CA GLN A 326 46.70 -16.05 26.88
C GLN A 326 45.25 -15.52 26.89
N GLY A 327 44.28 -16.20 27.50
CA GLY A 327 44.33 -17.41 28.33
C GLY A 327 42.93 -17.92 28.67
N GLN A 328 42.87 -19.24 28.87
CA GLN A 328 41.78 -19.96 29.53
C GLN A 328 41.74 -19.64 31.02
N LEU A 329 40.53 -19.70 31.61
CA LEU A 329 40.14 -20.34 32.89
C LEU A 329 38.99 -19.55 33.54
N PRO A 330 38.22 -20.16 34.47
CA PRO A 330 37.83 -21.57 34.62
C PRO A 330 36.36 -21.83 34.26
#